data_AF-A0A453HK58-F1
#
_entry.id   AF-A0A453HK58-F1
#
_cell.length_a   1.000
_cell.length_b   1.000
_cell.length_c   1.000
_cell.angle_alpha   90.00
_cell.angle_beta   90.00
_cell.angle_gamma   90.00
#
_symmetry.space_group_name_H-M   'P 1'
#
loop_
_entity.id
_entity.type
_entity.pdbx_description
1 polymer ?
#
loop_
_entity_poly.entity_id
_entity_poly.type
_entity_poly.pdbx_seq_one_letter_code
_entity_poly.pdbx_strand_id
1 'polypeptide(L)'
;MPKEQATASRRRKAAPEARGSEGIDALPGEVLQHVLSFLPVAEAVQTCVLARGWRDLWKSMPVLRITCEGRILNRRGVRRLNKFVNHLLLLRDRSAPLHACEIELSTFHSQDEPQVNLWTRHALLCQARVLSVHLSRDNNSFELLEDLPLVSPHLTRLELCNVVLNDSILNFSSCPALEELWMRGCYIQADMIMSLSLKRLTILDCIFYPNERTRISVPSLVALELIECWGRTPLLESMPSLVTGSIKLADCDDCCGKEAGGSCVDDTCENCGSNGDGSGDCVLLSGLSDAKSLELIAEPCAFILKRDLMWCPTFSKLKTLLLNDWCMKANLGALMCFLQHTPVLEKLTIQLCQVYAS
;
A
#
# COMPACT_ATOMS: atom_id res chain seq x y z
N MET A 1 11.99 3.42 -93.78
CA MET A 1 13.09 4.25 -93.21
C MET A 1 12.57 5.68 -93.03
N PRO A 2 13.01 6.46 -92.03
CA PRO A 2 12.50 6.46 -90.66
C PRO A 2 11.80 7.78 -90.28
N LYS A 3 11.03 7.73 -89.18
CA LYS A 3 10.42 8.88 -88.47
C LYS A 3 11.47 9.53 -87.56
N GLU A 4 11.63 10.84 -87.63
CA GLU A 4 12.49 11.62 -86.73
C GLU A 4 11.66 12.32 -85.64
N GLN A 5 12.18 12.24 -84.41
CA GLN A 5 11.52 12.54 -83.15
C GLN A 5 11.69 14.02 -82.77
N ALA A 6 10.60 14.67 -82.37
CA ALA A 6 10.67 15.94 -81.64
C ALA A 6 10.97 15.68 -80.15
N THR A 7 12.05 16.27 -79.65
CA THR A 7 12.48 16.23 -78.25
C THR A 7 11.71 17.28 -77.44
N ALA A 8 10.98 16.84 -76.41
CA ALA A 8 10.39 17.73 -75.40
C ALA A 8 11.09 17.50 -74.05
N SER A 9 11.84 18.50 -73.60
CA SER A 9 12.58 18.49 -72.33
C SER A 9 11.59 18.48 -71.16
N ARG A 10 11.69 17.45 -70.31
CA ARG A 10 10.86 17.26 -69.12
C ARG A 10 11.51 17.96 -67.93
N ARG A 11 10.99 19.13 -67.54
CA ARG A 11 11.37 19.82 -66.29
C ARG A 11 11.18 18.87 -65.10
N ARG A 12 12.27 18.50 -64.42
CA ARG A 12 12.24 17.82 -63.12
C ARG A 12 11.62 18.76 -62.09
N LYS A 13 10.45 18.40 -61.57
CA LYS A 13 9.93 18.98 -60.32
C LYS A 13 10.87 18.54 -59.20
N ALA A 14 11.48 19.50 -58.52
CA ALA A 14 12.22 19.28 -57.29
C ALA A 14 11.29 18.64 -56.25
N ALA A 15 11.82 17.65 -55.52
CA ALA A 15 11.14 17.07 -54.37
C ALA A 15 10.91 18.16 -53.32
N PRO A 16 9.80 18.13 -52.56
CA PRO A 16 9.64 19.04 -51.45
C PRO A 16 10.70 18.68 -50.40
N GLU A 17 11.52 19.66 -50.05
CA GLU A 17 12.41 19.59 -48.89
C GLU A 17 11.57 19.17 -47.68
N ALA A 18 12.01 18.10 -47.00
CA ALA A 18 11.45 17.70 -45.73
C ALA A 18 11.69 18.85 -44.75
N ARG A 19 10.68 19.71 -44.56
CA ARG A 19 10.59 20.54 -43.38
C ARG A 19 10.70 19.58 -42.20
N GLY A 20 11.83 19.62 -41.51
CA GLY A 20 11.97 18.95 -40.22
C GLY A 20 10.76 19.33 -39.39
N SER A 21 10.12 18.35 -38.76
CA SER A 21 8.99 18.63 -37.86
C SER A 21 9.49 19.56 -36.77
N GLU A 22 9.18 20.84 -36.85
CA GLU A 22 9.39 21.79 -35.76
C GLU A 22 8.19 21.64 -34.83
N GLY A 23 8.35 20.87 -33.75
CA GLY A 23 7.29 20.66 -32.78
C GLY A 23 7.44 19.38 -31.96
N ILE A 24 6.48 19.15 -31.06
CA ILE A 24 6.40 17.99 -30.19
C ILE A 24 6.41 16.65 -30.98
N ASP A 25 5.91 16.64 -32.21
CA ASP A 25 5.94 15.47 -33.12
C ASP A 25 7.35 15.01 -33.53
N ALA A 26 8.37 15.83 -33.30
CA ALA A 26 9.77 15.51 -33.58
C ALA A 26 10.45 14.73 -32.46
N LEU A 27 9.81 14.65 -31.29
CA LEU A 27 10.36 13.97 -30.13
C LEU A 27 10.36 12.44 -30.35
N PRO A 28 11.36 11.72 -29.82
CA PRO A 28 11.35 10.26 -29.85
C PRO A 28 10.10 9.69 -29.19
N GLY A 29 9.59 8.57 -29.71
CA GLY A 29 8.38 7.92 -29.20
C GLY A 29 8.43 7.61 -27.71
N GLU A 30 9.61 7.25 -27.19
CA GLU A 30 9.84 7.00 -25.77
C GLU A 30 9.59 8.24 -24.89
N VAL A 31 10.01 9.42 -25.36
CA VAL A 31 9.77 10.69 -24.66
C VAL A 31 8.28 11.01 -24.67
N LEU A 32 7.61 10.78 -25.80
CA LEU A 32 6.17 11.02 -25.90
C LEU A 32 5.37 10.05 -25.01
N GLN A 33 5.75 8.77 -24.96
CA GLN A 33 5.16 7.79 -24.04
C GLN A 33 5.36 8.19 -22.58
N HIS A 34 6.53 8.74 -22.23
CA HIS A 34 6.78 9.27 -20.91
C HIS A 34 5.90 10.48 -20.60
N VAL A 35 5.71 11.40 -21.55
CA VAL A 35 4.78 12.53 -21.40
C VAL A 35 3.34 12.02 -21.19
N LEU A 36 2.89 11.07 -22.01
CA LEU A 36 1.55 10.46 -21.86
C LEU A 36 1.39 9.73 -20.52
N SER A 37 2.48 9.19 -19.97
CA SER A 37 2.47 8.49 -18.68
C SER A 37 2.06 9.40 -17.52
N PHE A 38 2.09 10.73 -17.69
CA PHE A 38 1.59 11.70 -16.71
C PHE A 38 0.06 11.86 -16.72
N LEU A 39 -0.62 11.44 -17.78
CA LEU A 39 -2.05 11.67 -17.98
C LEU A 39 -2.92 10.50 -17.52
N PRO A 40 -4.17 10.75 -17.12
CA PRO A 40 -5.20 9.72 -17.04
C PRO A 40 -5.32 8.97 -18.38
N VAL A 41 -5.62 7.67 -18.33
CA VAL A 41 -5.66 6.83 -19.54
C VAL A 41 -6.63 7.34 -20.61
N ALA A 42 -7.74 7.97 -20.21
CA ALA A 42 -8.71 8.54 -21.15
C ALA A 42 -8.12 9.71 -21.95
N GLU A 43 -7.41 10.62 -21.27
CA GLU A 43 -6.74 11.76 -21.90
C GLU A 43 -5.56 11.30 -22.76
N ALA A 44 -4.77 10.34 -22.27
CA ALA A 44 -3.66 9.76 -23.02
C ALA A 44 -4.15 9.16 -24.36
N VAL A 45 -5.27 8.42 -24.37
CA VAL A 45 -5.86 7.91 -25.61
C VAL A 45 -6.42 9.02 -26.49
N GLN A 46 -6.97 10.11 -25.93
CA GLN A 46 -7.47 11.23 -26.74
C GLN A 46 -6.36 11.89 -27.57
N THR A 47 -5.11 11.86 -27.12
CA THR A 47 -3.97 12.41 -27.89
C THR A 47 -3.76 11.74 -29.26
N CYS A 48 -4.35 10.56 -29.50
CA CYS A 48 -4.29 9.85 -30.78
C CYS A 48 -4.76 10.66 -31.99
N VAL A 49 -5.60 11.67 -31.76
CA VAL A 49 -6.15 12.51 -32.85
C VAL A 49 -5.23 13.68 -33.22
N LEU A 50 -4.18 13.97 -32.44
CA LEU A 50 -3.29 15.12 -32.64
C LEU A 50 -2.46 14.98 -33.92
N ALA A 51 -1.83 13.82 -34.13
CA ALA A 51 -1.06 13.53 -35.33
C ALA A 51 -0.93 12.02 -35.58
N ARG A 52 -0.48 11.64 -36.78
CA ARG A 52 -0.33 10.21 -37.16
C ARG A 52 0.61 9.44 -36.22
N GLY A 53 1.67 10.09 -35.73
CA GLY A 53 2.62 9.48 -34.79
C GLY A 53 2.05 9.17 -33.41
N TRP A 54 0.93 9.79 -33.03
CA TRP A 54 0.34 9.65 -31.69
C TRP A 54 -0.68 8.51 -31.57
N ARG A 55 -1.14 7.98 -32.70
CA ARG A 55 -2.26 7.03 -32.77
C ARG A 55 -2.08 5.78 -31.93
N ASP A 56 -0.84 5.32 -31.78
CA ASP A 56 -0.51 4.04 -31.14
C ASP A 56 0.37 4.20 -29.90
N LEU A 57 0.77 5.41 -29.51
CA LEU A 57 1.70 5.64 -28.39
C LEU A 57 1.16 5.11 -27.06
N TRP A 58 -0.12 5.30 -26.80
CA TRP A 58 -0.79 4.83 -25.58
C TRP A 58 -0.75 3.29 -25.43
N LYS A 59 -0.61 2.54 -26.53
CA LYS A 59 -0.62 1.06 -26.48
C LYS A 59 0.60 0.48 -25.77
N SER A 60 1.69 1.24 -25.70
CA SER A 60 2.95 0.84 -25.07
C SER A 60 3.32 1.78 -23.91
N MET A 61 2.35 2.54 -23.39
CA MET A 61 2.58 3.46 -22.29
C MET A 61 3.04 2.71 -21.03
N PRO A 62 4.08 3.22 -20.34
CA PRO A 62 4.64 2.53 -19.17
C PRO A 62 3.81 2.71 -17.91
N VAL A 63 2.85 3.64 -17.87
CA VAL A 63 2.00 3.86 -16.70
C VAL A 63 0.54 3.81 -17.15
N LEU A 64 -0.32 3.14 -16.39
CA LEU A 64 -1.77 3.18 -16.59
C LEU A 64 -2.42 3.85 -15.39
N ARG A 65 -2.95 5.07 -15.58
CA ARG A 65 -3.73 5.81 -14.57
C ARG A 65 -5.22 5.73 -14.84
N ILE A 66 -5.88 4.78 -14.21
CA ILE A 66 -7.32 4.58 -14.26
C ILE A 66 -7.93 5.37 -13.09
N THR A 67 -8.14 6.67 -13.29
CA THR A 67 -8.73 7.57 -12.28
C THR A 67 -10.01 8.22 -12.81
N CYS A 68 -10.91 8.56 -11.89
CA CYS A 68 -12.10 9.36 -12.14
C CYS A 68 -11.85 10.88 -11.95
N GLU A 69 -10.59 11.32 -11.78
CA GLU A 69 -10.22 12.73 -11.53
C GLU A 69 -10.99 13.36 -10.36
N GLY A 70 -11.22 12.60 -9.29
CA GLY A 70 -12.03 13.04 -8.14
C GLY A 70 -13.52 13.26 -8.44
N ARG A 71 -14.00 12.95 -9.65
CA ARG A 71 -15.42 13.05 -10.00
C ARG A 71 -16.19 11.87 -9.43
N ILE A 72 -17.33 12.15 -8.81
CA ILE A 72 -18.29 11.11 -8.43
C ILE A 72 -19.02 10.66 -9.70
N LEU A 73 -18.82 9.40 -10.10
CA LEU A 73 -19.46 8.86 -11.29
C LEU A 73 -20.81 8.25 -10.92
N ASN A 74 -21.86 8.58 -11.69
CA ASN A 74 -23.08 7.78 -11.62
C ASN A 74 -22.85 6.38 -12.23
N ARG A 75 -23.78 5.45 -12.01
CA ARG A 75 -23.73 4.07 -12.53
C ARG A 75 -23.47 3.98 -14.04
N ARG A 76 -23.95 4.95 -14.82
CA ARG A 76 -23.71 5.00 -16.27
C ARG A 76 -22.27 5.41 -16.59
N GLY A 77 -21.70 6.34 -15.83
CA GLY A 77 -20.30 6.75 -15.87
C GLY A 77 -19.38 5.57 -15.61
N VAL A 78 -19.60 4.84 -14.51
CA VAL A 78 -18.79 3.66 -14.15
C VAL A 78 -18.83 2.60 -15.26
N ARG A 79 -20.02 2.27 -15.80
CA ARG A 79 -20.15 1.34 -16.94
C ARG A 79 -19.37 1.80 -18.19
N ARG A 80 -19.34 3.11 -18.46
CA ARG A 80 -18.59 3.66 -19.60
C ARG A 80 -17.09 3.55 -19.37
N LEU A 81 -16.62 3.86 -18.15
CA LEU A 81 -15.23 3.68 -17.75
C LEU A 81 -14.84 2.21 -17.89
N ASN A 82 -15.62 1.29 -17.32
CA ASN A 82 -15.35 -0.13 -17.38
C ASN A 82 -15.24 -0.63 -18.82
N LYS A 83 -16.18 -0.22 -19.68
CA LYS A 83 -16.12 -0.55 -21.11
C LYS A 83 -14.85 0.02 -21.75
N PHE A 84 -14.54 1.30 -21.50
CA PHE A 84 -13.36 1.95 -22.05
C PHE A 84 -12.06 1.24 -21.64
N VAL A 85 -11.84 1.04 -20.34
CA VAL A 85 -10.64 0.39 -19.81
C VAL A 85 -10.50 -1.02 -20.36
N ASN A 86 -11.58 -1.81 -20.40
CA ASN A 86 -11.52 -3.17 -20.96
C ASN A 86 -11.09 -3.18 -22.43
N HIS A 87 -11.57 -2.23 -23.25
CA HIS A 87 -11.12 -2.12 -24.65
C HIS A 87 -9.66 -1.66 -24.74
N LEU A 88 -9.25 -0.74 -23.87
CA LEU A 88 -7.86 -0.27 -23.78
C LEU A 88 -6.91 -1.43 -23.47
N LEU A 89 -7.22 -2.23 -22.44
CA LEU A 89 -6.40 -3.38 -22.04
C LEU A 89 -6.34 -4.47 -23.12
N LEU A 90 -7.41 -4.65 -23.90
CA LEU A 90 -7.43 -5.58 -25.04
C LEU A 90 -6.52 -5.14 -26.19
N LEU A 91 -6.38 -3.83 -26.40
CA LEU A 91 -5.63 -3.24 -27.51
C LEU A 91 -4.19 -2.84 -27.14
N ARG A 92 -3.86 -2.85 -25.84
CA ARG A 92 -2.52 -2.60 -25.32
C ARG A 92 -1.55 -3.67 -25.82
N ASP A 93 -0.31 -3.26 -26.09
CA ASP A 93 0.79 -4.19 -26.33
C ASP A 93 1.14 -4.92 -25.04
N ARG A 94 0.90 -6.23 -25.00
CA ARG A 94 1.18 -7.08 -23.84
C ARG A 94 2.66 -7.34 -23.62
N SER A 95 3.49 -7.14 -24.65
CA SER A 95 4.94 -7.28 -24.55
C SER A 95 5.60 -6.04 -23.93
N ALA A 96 4.91 -4.89 -23.96
CA ALA A 96 5.39 -3.66 -23.37
C ALA A 96 5.27 -3.73 -21.82
N PRO A 97 6.38 -3.69 -21.07
CA PRO A 97 6.34 -3.79 -19.62
C PRO A 97 5.61 -2.58 -19.03
N LEU A 98 4.88 -2.81 -17.96
CA LEU A 98 4.23 -1.77 -17.19
C LEU A 98 5.13 -1.36 -16.03
N HIS A 99 5.46 -0.08 -15.94
CA HIS A 99 6.13 0.46 -14.77
C HIS A 99 5.15 0.57 -13.60
N ALA A 100 3.99 1.20 -13.82
CA ALA A 100 2.98 1.42 -12.79
C ALA A 100 1.54 1.24 -13.29
N CYS A 101 0.68 0.66 -12.47
CA CYS A 101 -0.77 0.65 -12.65
C CYS A 101 -1.43 1.30 -11.44
N GLU A 102 -2.11 2.41 -11.66
CA GLU A 102 -2.80 3.18 -10.63
C GLU A 102 -4.30 3.13 -10.91
N ILE A 103 -5.07 2.52 -10.01
CA ILE A 103 -6.52 2.39 -10.09
C ILE A 103 -7.11 3.20 -8.95
N GLU A 104 -7.82 4.28 -9.27
CA GLU A 104 -8.44 5.18 -8.30
C GLU A 104 -9.93 5.36 -8.62
N LEU A 105 -10.78 4.77 -7.78
CA LEU A 105 -12.22 4.77 -7.97
C LEU A 105 -12.94 5.39 -6.76
N SER A 106 -13.30 6.66 -6.91
CA SER A 106 -14.10 7.42 -5.93
C SER A 106 -15.54 6.94 -5.82
N THR A 107 -16.07 6.25 -6.84
CA THR A 107 -17.38 5.61 -6.81
C THR A 107 -17.22 4.15 -7.17
N PHE A 108 -17.48 3.27 -6.20
CA PHE A 108 -17.28 1.84 -6.32
C PHE A 108 -18.48 1.09 -5.72
N HIS A 109 -18.95 0.08 -6.43
CA HIS A 109 -20.02 -0.81 -5.98
C HIS A 109 -19.60 -2.26 -6.20
N SER A 110 -20.21 -3.21 -5.48
CA SER A 110 -19.88 -4.64 -5.60
C SER A 110 -19.99 -5.22 -7.02
N GLN A 111 -20.78 -4.58 -7.89
CA GLN A 111 -20.92 -4.99 -9.30
C GLN A 111 -19.70 -4.62 -10.17
N ASP A 112 -18.81 -3.78 -9.65
CA ASP A 112 -17.59 -3.30 -10.30
C ASP A 112 -16.33 -4.08 -9.86
N GLU A 113 -16.46 -4.98 -8.88
CA GLU A 113 -15.39 -5.85 -8.36
C GLU A 113 -14.71 -6.69 -9.46
N PRO A 114 -15.46 -7.37 -10.36
CA PRO A 114 -14.83 -8.20 -11.40
C PRO A 114 -13.93 -7.39 -12.35
N GLN A 115 -14.24 -6.11 -12.55
CA GLN A 115 -13.51 -5.23 -13.45
C GLN A 115 -12.20 -4.78 -12.81
N VAL A 116 -12.20 -4.40 -11.53
CA VAL A 116 -10.96 -4.09 -10.82
C VAL A 116 -10.06 -5.31 -10.76
N ASN A 117 -10.59 -6.50 -10.44
CA ASN A 117 -9.82 -7.75 -10.47
C ASN A 117 -9.23 -8.04 -11.84
N LEU A 118 -10.00 -7.83 -12.92
CA LEU A 118 -9.50 -7.97 -14.28
C LEU A 118 -8.33 -7.01 -14.58
N TRP A 119 -8.45 -5.74 -14.17
CA TRP A 119 -7.41 -4.73 -14.39
C TRP A 119 -6.14 -5.03 -13.59
N THR A 120 -6.29 -5.44 -12.33
CA THR A 120 -5.20 -5.90 -11.47
C THR A 120 -4.48 -7.09 -12.10
N ARG A 121 -5.21 -8.13 -12.51
CA ARG A 121 -4.63 -9.30 -13.19
C ARG A 121 -3.88 -8.90 -14.47
N HIS A 122 -4.44 -7.98 -15.26
CA HIS A 122 -3.77 -7.47 -16.46
C HIS A 122 -2.47 -6.74 -16.14
N ALA A 123 -2.44 -5.90 -15.09
CA ALA A 123 -1.23 -5.20 -14.67
C ALA A 123 -0.11 -6.18 -14.28
N LEU A 124 -0.44 -7.22 -13.50
CA LEU A 124 0.51 -8.26 -13.10
C LEU A 124 1.05 -9.03 -14.32
N LEU A 125 0.18 -9.39 -15.27
CA LEU A 125 0.58 -10.02 -16.54
C LEU A 125 1.50 -9.14 -17.39
N CYS A 126 1.33 -7.82 -17.31
CA CYS A 126 2.20 -6.84 -17.98
C CYS A 126 3.45 -6.48 -17.16
N GLN A 127 3.83 -7.30 -16.17
CA GLN A 127 5.06 -7.13 -15.39
C GLN A 127 5.11 -5.81 -14.59
N ALA A 128 3.96 -5.35 -14.10
CA ALA A 128 3.87 -4.15 -13.27
C ALA A 128 4.87 -4.16 -12.10
N ARG A 129 5.64 -3.08 -11.95
CA ARG A 129 6.53 -2.87 -10.79
C ARG A 129 5.81 -2.19 -9.64
N VAL A 130 4.89 -1.28 -9.95
CA VAL A 130 4.04 -0.59 -8.98
C VAL A 130 2.58 -0.91 -9.28
N LEU A 131 1.84 -1.33 -8.27
CA LEU A 131 0.40 -1.53 -8.35
C LEU A 131 -0.25 -0.76 -7.21
N SER A 132 -1.15 0.15 -7.55
CA SER A 132 -1.93 0.96 -6.61
C SER A 132 -3.42 0.77 -6.87
N VAL A 133 -4.17 0.37 -5.85
CA VAL A 133 -5.61 0.16 -5.91
C VAL A 133 -6.28 0.94 -4.78
N HIS A 134 -6.86 2.09 -5.13
CA HIS A 134 -7.52 3.01 -4.23
C HIS A 134 -9.02 3.06 -4.51
N LEU A 135 -9.83 2.51 -3.59
CA LEU A 135 -11.28 2.49 -3.71
C LEU A 135 -11.95 3.49 -2.75
N SER A 136 -13.25 3.71 -2.92
CA SER A 136 -14.05 4.56 -2.02
C SER A 136 -13.96 4.09 -0.56
N ARG A 137 -14.00 5.03 0.38
CA ARG A 137 -14.00 4.73 1.84
C ARG A 137 -15.20 3.92 2.30
N ASP A 138 -16.32 4.02 1.59
CA ASP A 138 -17.53 3.27 1.90
C ASP A 138 -17.42 1.78 1.47
N ASN A 139 -16.32 1.38 0.84
CA ASN A 139 -16.11 0.02 0.39
C ASN A 139 -15.62 -0.88 1.52
N ASN A 140 -16.41 -1.91 1.84
CA ASN A 140 -16.10 -2.89 2.88
C ASN A 140 -16.30 -4.35 2.43
N SER A 141 -16.61 -4.59 1.15
CA SER A 141 -16.91 -5.93 0.64
C SER A 141 -15.95 -6.44 -0.43
N PHE A 142 -15.11 -5.58 -1.01
CA PHE A 142 -14.29 -5.99 -2.15
C PHE A 142 -13.10 -6.83 -1.73
N GLU A 143 -13.17 -8.11 -2.06
CA GLU A 143 -12.05 -9.04 -1.99
C GLU A 143 -11.19 -8.91 -3.25
N LEU A 144 -9.97 -8.41 -3.07
CA LEU A 144 -9.03 -8.27 -4.17
C LEU A 144 -8.63 -9.67 -4.70
N LEU A 145 -8.69 -9.86 -6.01
CA LEU A 145 -8.32 -11.09 -6.71
C LEU A 145 -9.17 -12.35 -6.42
N GLU A 146 -10.31 -12.26 -5.73
CA GLU A 146 -11.21 -13.40 -5.46
C GLU A 146 -10.48 -14.58 -4.79
N ASP A 147 -9.81 -14.35 -3.65
CA ASP A 147 -9.03 -15.36 -2.91
C ASP A 147 -7.86 -16.00 -3.69
N LEU A 148 -7.41 -15.39 -4.79
CA LEU A 148 -6.23 -15.85 -5.51
C LEU A 148 -4.96 -15.17 -5.00
N PRO A 149 -3.84 -15.91 -4.89
CA PRO A 149 -2.59 -15.35 -4.44
C PRO A 149 -2.03 -14.33 -5.43
N LEU A 150 -1.36 -13.32 -4.89
CA LEU A 150 -0.65 -12.33 -5.67
C LEU A 150 0.66 -12.95 -6.20
N VAL A 151 0.78 -13.11 -7.52
CA VAL A 151 1.96 -13.67 -8.17
C VAL A 151 2.58 -12.64 -9.10
N SER A 152 3.78 -12.18 -8.78
CA SER A 152 4.56 -11.31 -9.67
C SER A 152 6.05 -11.31 -9.31
N PRO A 153 6.94 -11.72 -10.22
CA PRO A 153 8.38 -11.62 -9.99
C PRO A 153 8.93 -10.19 -10.13
N HIS A 154 8.09 -9.22 -10.53
CA HIS A 154 8.52 -7.85 -10.86
C HIS A 154 7.95 -6.78 -9.94
N LEU A 155 6.92 -7.10 -9.15
CA LEU A 155 6.25 -6.13 -8.30
C LEU A 155 7.18 -5.71 -7.16
N THR A 156 7.49 -4.42 -7.09
CA THR A 156 8.36 -3.82 -6.06
C THR A 156 7.58 -3.02 -5.03
N ARG A 157 6.43 -2.45 -5.42
CA ARG A 157 5.56 -1.67 -4.53
C ARG A 157 4.09 -2.03 -4.73
N LEU A 158 3.38 -2.24 -3.62
CA LEU A 158 1.95 -2.47 -3.58
C LEU A 158 1.27 -1.45 -2.66
N GLU A 159 0.29 -0.72 -3.19
CA GLU A 159 -0.51 0.26 -2.45
C GLU A 159 -1.99 -0.11 -2.51
N LEU A 160 -2.63 -0.22 -1.35
CA LEU A 160 -4.01 -0.69 -1.22
C LEU A 160 -4.79 0.25 -0.31
N CYS A 161 -5.89 0.86 -0.80
CA CYS A 161 -6.84 1.59 0.04
C CYS A 161 -8.22 0.97 -0.01
N ASN A 162 -8.83 0.80 1.17
CA ASN A 162 -10.24 0.42 1.32
C ASN A 162 -10.57 -0.88 0.59
N VAL A 163 -9.77 -1.93 0.81
CA VAL A 163 -9.96 -3.27 0.25
C VAL A 163 -10.04 -4.33 1.36
N VAL A 164 -10.70 -5.45 1.09
CA VAL A 164 -10.70 -6.63 1.95
C VAL A 164 -9.56 -7.54 1.52
N LEU A 165 -8.75 -7.98 2.48
CA LEU A 165 -7.53 -8.77 2.28
C LEU A 165 -7.61 -10.05 3.12
N ASN A 166 -7.35 -11.18 2.45
CA ASN A 166 -7.33 -12.51 3.04
C ASN A 166 -5.90 -13.09 3.06
N ASP A 167 -5.75 -14.30 3.60
CA ASP A 167 -4.47 -15.02 3.66
C ASP A 167 -3.82 -15.25 2.29
N SER A 168 -4.63 -15.47 1.24
CA SER A 168 -4.09 -15.76 -0.10
C SER A 168 -3.29 -14.57 -0.65
N ILE A 169 -3.77 -13.35 -0.43
CA ILE A 169 -3.18 -12.12 -0.97
C ILE A 169 -2.00 -11.67 -0.11
N LEU A 170 -2.11 -11.86 1.21
CA LEU A 170 -1.11 -11.42 2.19
C LEU A 170 0.08 -12.39 2.36
N ASN A 171 0.09 -13.47 1.58
CA ASN A 171 1.26 -14.33 1.39
C ASN A 171 2.07 -13.89 0.14
N PHE A 172 3.11 -13.10 0.37
CA PHE A 172 3.95 -12.56 -0.70
C PHE A 172 5.14 -13.45 -1.08
N SER A 173 5.11 -14.74 -0.74
CA SER A 173 6.16 -15.71 -1.14
C SER A 173 6.37 -15.79 -2.66
N SER A 174 5.32 -15.51 -3.44
CA SER A 174 5.35 -15.47 -4.91
C SER A 174 5.69 -14.07 -5.48
N CYS A 175 6.06 -13.12 -4.62
CA CYS A 175 6.44 -11.75 -4.98
C CYS A 175 7.85 -11.40 -4.47
N PRO A 176 8.91 -12.06 -4.98
CA PRO A 176 10.27 -11.96 -4.42
C PRO A 176 10.92 -10.57 -4.59
N ALA A 177 10.37 -9.71 -5.45
CA ALA A 177 10.86 -8.35 -5.67
C ALA A 177 10.15 -7.30 -4.80
N LEU A 178 9.12 -7.69 -4.03
CA LEU A 178 8.29 -6.74 -3.29
C LEU A 178 9.06 -6.16 -2.12
N GLU A 179 9.32 -4.86 -2.15
CA GLU A 179 10.07 -4.14 -1.12
C GLU A 179 9.19 -3.24 -0.26
N GLU A 180 8.07 -2.76 -0.80
CA GLU A 180 7.21 -1.79 -0.11
C GLU A 180 5.73 -2.17 -0.20
N LEU A 181 5.07 -2.23 0.95
CA LEU A 181 3.64 -2.50 1.10
C LEU A 181 3.03 -1.37 1.91
N TRP A 182 2.04 -0.72 1.33
CA TRP A 182 1.30 0.36 1.96
C TRP A 182 -0.19 0.03 1.92
N MET A 183 -0.84 0.07 3.07
CA MET A 183 -2.24 -0.27 3.24
C MET A 183 -2.93 0.82 4.05
N ARG A 184 -4.12 1.24 3.60
CA ARG A 184 -4.95 2.20 4.33
C ARG A 184 -6.43 1.84 4.32
N GLY A 185 -7.09 1.87 5.46
CA GLY A 185 -8.54 1.62 5.50
C GLY A 185 -8.92 0.19 5.09
N CYS A 186 -7.97 -0.75 5.09
CA CYS A 186 -8.21 -2.12 4.63
C CYS A 186 -8.80 -2.98 5.75
N TYR A 187 -9.60 -3.96 5.36
CA TYR A 187 -10.10 -5.01 6.25
C TYR A 187 -9.19 -6.23 6.10
N ILE A 188 -8.48 -6.59 7.16
CA ILE A 188 -7.52 -7.69 7.18
C ILE A 188 -8.17 -8.90 7.84
N GLN A 189 -8.55 -9.88 7.01
CA GLN A 189 -9.11 -11.17 7.38
C GLN A 189 -8.09 -12.27 7.09
N ALA A 190 -6.94 -12.20 7.76
CA ALA A 190 -5.85 -13.13 7.55
C ALA A 190 -5.22 -13.54 8.88
N ASP A 191 -4.82 -14.81 8.95
CA ASP A 191 -4.05 -15.36 10.06
C ASP A 191 -2.61 -14.86 9.99
N MET A 192 -2.09 -14.62 8.78
CA MET A 192 -0.68 -14.26 8.61
C MET A 192 -0.41 -13.31 7.43
N ILE A 193 0.39 -12.28 7.69
CA ILE A 193 1.09 -11.48 6.67
C ILE A 193 2.53 -11.98 6.56
N MET A 194 2.90 -12.52 5.41
CA MET A 194 4.22 -13.15 5.20
C MET A 194 4.95 -12.54 4.00
N SER A 195 6.20 -12.12 4.21
CA SER A 195 7.10 -11.75 3.12
C SER A 195 8.57 -11.89 3.50
N LEU A 196 9.39 -12.39 2.58
CA LEU A 196 10.85 -12.50 2.76
C LEU A 196 11.62 -11.34 2.10
N SER A 197 10.99 -10.56 1.21
CA SER A 197 11.64 -9.47 0.46
C SER A 197 11.26 -8.08 0.98
N LEU A 198 10.16 -7.97 1.73
CA LEU A 198 9.58 -6.68 2.12
C LEU A 198 10.51 -5.93 3.09
N LYS A 199 10.78 -4.66 2.78
CA LYS A 199 11.64 -3.75 3.54
C LYS A 199 10.84 -2.68 4.27
N ARG A 200 9.69 -2.26 3.73
CA ARG A 200 8.81 -1.26 4.34
C ARG A 200 7.38 -1.75 4.38
N LEU A 201 6.78 -1.66 5.56
CA LEU A 201 5.39 -2.02 5.80
C LEU A 201 4.71 -0.85 6.50
N THR A 202 3.71 -0.27 5.85
CA THR A 202 2.89 0.80 6.39
C THR A 202 1.42 0.34 6.39
N ILE A 203 0.80 0.32 7.56
CA ILE A 203 -0.60 -0.04 7.78
C ILE A 203 -1.23 1.11 8.55
N LEU A 204 -2.20 1.77 7.92
CA LEU A 204 -2.85 2.97 8.44
C LEU A 204 -4.35 2.78 8.51
N ASP A 205 -4.98 2.99 9.67
CA ASP A 205 -6.44 2.99 9.77
C ASP A 205 -7.07 1.68 9.25
N CYS A 206 -6.36 0.55 9.37
CA CYS A 206 -6.84 -0.75 8.94
C CYS A 206 -7.53 -1.50 10.08
N ILE A 207 -8.45 -2.39 9.75
CA ILE A 207 -9.22 -3.19 10.70
C ILE A 207 -8.70 -4.62 10.67
N PHE A 208 -8.16 -5.11 11.79
CA PHE A 208 -7.81 -6.52 11.98
C PHE A 208 -9.01 -7.27 12.53
N TYR A 209 -9.41 -8.36 11.88
CA TYR A 209 -10.60 -9.11 12.30
C TYR A 209 -10.41 -9.74 13.71
N PRO A 210 -11.40 -9.66 14.61
CA PRO A 210 -11.19 -9.92 16.04
C PRO A 210 -11.05 -11.41 16.41
N ASN A 211 -11.43 -12.33 15.53
CA ASN A 211 -11.50 -13.75 15.88
C ASN A 211 -10.13 -14.34 16.25
N GLU A 212 -9.12 -14.11 15.40
CA GLU A 212 -7.76 -14.60 15.60
C GLU A 212 -6.76 -13.46 15.44
N ARG A 213 -5.65 -13.53 16.18
CA ARG A 213 -4.62 -12.50 16.12
C ARG A 213 -3.76 -12.72 14.87
N THR A 214 -3.88 -11.82 13.90
CA THR A 214 -3.03 -11.81 12.70
C THR A 214 -1.55 -11.75 13.08
N ARG A 215 -0.73 -12.63 12.51
CA ARG A 215 0.72 -12.67 12.68
C ARG A 215 1.40 -11.91 11.55
N ILE A 216 2.44 -11.15 11.85
CA ILE A 216 3.27 -10.46 10.86
C ILE A 216 4.66 -11.09 10.88
N SER A 217 4.94 -11.90 9.86
CA SER A 217 6.21 -12.59 9.65
C SER A 217 6.96 -11.96 8.47
N VAL A 218 7.75 -10.92 8.78
CA VAL A 218 8.52 -10.16 7.77
C VAL A 218 9.95 -9.93 8.28
N PRO A 219 10.84 -10.94 8.21
CA PRO A 219 12.17 -10.87 8.83
C PRO A 219 13.13 -9.86 8.18
N SER A 220 12.87 -9.49 6.92
CA SER A 220 13.67 -8.53 6.14
C SER A 220 13.24 -7.07 6.34
N LEU A 221 12.26 -6.83 7.22
CA LEU A 221 11.68 -5.50 7.38
C LEU A 221 12.68 -4.52 8.00
N VAL A 222 12.78 -3.33 7.40
CA VAL A 222 13.64 -2.23 7.85
C VAL A 222 12.82 -1.13 8.51
N ALA A 223 11.60 -0.87 8.00
CA ALA A 223 10.69 0.12 8.54
C ALA A 223 9.27 -0.43 8.71
N LEU A 224 8.71 -0.24 9.90
CA LEU A 224 7.33 -0.61 10.24
C LEU A 224 6.55 0.63 10.70
N GLU A 225 5.37 0.83 10.14
CA GLU A 225 4.39 1.81 10.60
C GLU A 225 3.04 1.11 10.78
N LEU A 226 2.53 1.09 12.01
CA LEU A 226 1.20 0.62 12.38
C LEU A 226 0.49 1.77 13.08
N ILE A 227 -0.45 2.42 12.41
CA ILE A 227 -1.04 3.69 12.89
C ILE A 227 -2.56 3.60 12.88
N GLU A 228 -3.18 3.85 14.02
CA GLU A 228 -4.64 3.98 14.17
C GLU A 228 -5.41 2.73 13.69
N CYS A 229 -4.80 1.55 13.82
CA CYS A 229 -5.46 0.29 13.46
C CYS A 229 -6.51 -0.11 14.51
N TRP A 230 -7.59 -0.73 14.03
CA TRP A 230 -8.74 -1.18 14.81
C TRP A 230 -8.74 -2.70 14.96
N GLY A 231 -9.49 -3.21 15.93
CA GLY A 231 -9.58 -4.64 16.22
C GLY A 231 -8.45 -5.13 17.13
N ARG A 232 -8.14 -6.43 17.07
CA ARG A 232 -7.03 -7.02 17.85
C ARG A 232 -5.69 -6.62 17.23
N THR A 233 -4.76 -6.19 18.07
CA THR A 233 -3.40 -5.85 17.62
C THR A 233 -2.67 -7.09 17.08
N PRO A 234 -1.95 -6.98 15.96
CA PRO A 234 -1.28 -8.12 15.34
C PRO A 234 -0.08 -8.58 16.17
N LEU A 235 0.27 -9.86 16.08
CA LEU A 235 1.48 -10.43 16.65
C LEU A 235 2.66 -10.20 15.71
N LEU A 236 3.66 -9.47 16.17
CA LEU A 236 4.90 -9.21 15.45
C LEU A 236 5.91 -10.31 15.76
N GLU A 237 6.24 -11.12 14.75
CA GLU A 237 7.35 -12.06 14.86
C GLU A 237 8.70 -11.32 14.84
N SER A 238 9.80 -12.02 15.13
CA SER A 238 11.14 -11.41 15.18
C SER A 238 11.51 -10.75 13.83
N MET A 239 11.85 -9.46 13.88
CA MET A 239 12.29 -8.67 12.73
C MET A 239 13.75 -8.21 12.92
N PRO A 240 14.74 -9.08 12.68
CA PRO A 240 16.15 -8.80 12.99
C PRO A 240 16.74 -7.64 12.19
N SER A 241 16.14 -7.30 11.04
CA SER A 241 16.58 -6.22 10.14
C SER A 241 15.98 -4.86 10.49
N LEU A 242 15.09 -4.79 11.49
CA LEU A 242 14.30 -3.60 11.78
C LEU A 242 15.19 -2.44 12.24
N VAL A 243 14.99 -1.28 11.64
CA VAL A 243 15.70 -0.04 12.00
C VAL A 243 14.76 0.94 12.66
N THR A 244 13.58 1.16 12.08
CA THR A 244 12.57 2.10 12.56
C THR A 244 11.22 1.41 12.73
N GLY A 245 10.60 1.55 13.90
CA GLY A 245 9.22 1.11 14.15
C GLY A 245 8.38 2.25 14.72
N SER A 246 7.18 2.45 14.19
CA SER A 246 6.18 3.37 14.72
C SER A 246 4.88 2.63 14.95
N ILE A 247 4.43 2.56 16.19
CA ILE A 247 3.15 1.98 16.58
C ILE A 247 2.33 3.06 17.27
N LYS A 248 1.15 3.36 16.71
CA LYS A 248 0.18 4.32 17.26
C LYS A 248 -1.16 3.64 17.46
N LEU A 249 -1.53 3.36 18.71
CA LEU A 249 -2.76 2.66 19.07
C LEU A 249 -3.79 3.64 19.63
N ALA A 250 -4.92 3.80 18.94
CA ALA A 250 -6.01 4.68 19.39
C ALA A 250 -7.21 3.89 19.92
N ASP A 251 -7.74 2.94 19.15
CA ASP A 251 -8.96 2.19 19.49
C ASP A 251 -8.80 0.69 19.15
N CYS A 252 -7.92 0.00 19.89
CA CYS A 252 -7.71 -1.45 19.74
C CYS A 252 -8.56 -2.26 20.73
N ASP A 253 -8.99 -3.45 20.35
CA ASP A 253 -9.78 -4.35 21.20
C ASP A 253 -8.98 -4.93 22.38
N ASP A 254 -7.64 -4.81 22.36
CA ASP A 254 -6.75 -5.17 23.48
C ASP A 254 -6.78 -4.09 24.60
N CYS A 255 -8.00 -3.70 25.01
CA CYS A 255 -8.28 -2.84 26.15
C CYS A 255 -8.70 -3.67 27.36
N CYS A 256 -8.27 -3.25 28.55
CA CYS A 256 -8.77 -3.78 29.81
C CYS A 256 -10.25 -3.39 29.99
N GLY A 257 -11.19 -4.36 30.01
CA GLY A 257 -12.60 -4.12 30.38
C GLY A 257 -13.67 -4.19 29.28
N LYS A 258 -13.37 -4.66 28.07
CA LYS A 258 -14.37 -5.12 27.08
C LYS A 258 -14.07 -6.60 26.85
N GLU A 259 -14.80 -7.59 27.38
CA GLU A 259 -16.22 -7.86 27.24
C GLU A 259 -16.74 -8.65 28.47
N ALA A 260 -18.04 -8.52 28.77
CA ALA A 260 -18.78 -9.15 29.89
C ALA A 260 -18.77 -8.44 31.27
N GLY A 261 -19.18 -7.17 31.30
CA GLY A 261 -19.86 -6.61 32.49
C GLY A 261 -19.04 -6.45 33.78
N GLY A 262 -17.71 -6.51 33.73
CA GLY A 262 -16.84 -6.17 34.84
C GLY A 262 -16.18 -4.81 34.60
N SER A 263 -16.54 -3.77 35.35
CA SER A 263 -15.76 -2.54 35.34
C SER A 263 -14.41 -2.80 35.97
N CYS A 264 -13.32 -2.67 35.20
CA CYS A 264 -11.99 -2.56 35.78
C CYS A 264 -11.88 -1.18 36.43
N VAL A 265 -12.37 -1.05 37.65
CA VAL A 265 -12.28 0.18 38.49
C VAL A 265 -10.90 0.29 39.14
N ASP A 266 -9.98 -0.62 38.85
CA ASP A 266 -8.71 -0.72 39.56
C ASP A 266 -7.54 -0.48 38.60
N ASP A 267 -6.72 0.52 38.92
CA ASP A 267 -5.43 0.82 38.29
C ASP A 267 -4.39 -0.32 38.46
N THR A 268 -4.84 -1.45 39.03
CA THR A 268 -4.07 -2.64 39.40
C THR A 268 -4.52 -3.91 38.65
N CYS A 269 -5.21 -3.84 37.48
CA CYS A 269 -5.39 -5.06 36.67
C CYS A 269 -4.04 -5.54 36.11
N GLU A 270 -3.28 -6.24 36.95
CA GLU A 270 -2.04 -6.93 36.62
C GLU A 270 -2.31 -8.24 35.88
N ASN A 271 -3.56 -8.70 35.84
CA ASN A 271 -3.90 -10.00 35.27
C ASN A 271 -5.32 -10.07 34.69
N CYS A 272 -5.57 -9.28 33.64
CA CYS A 272 -6.72 -9.48 32.78
C CYS A 272 -6.35 -10.62 31.80
N GLY A 273 -6.35 -11.84 32.33
CA GLY A 273 -5.97 -13.06 31.64
C GLY A 273 -7.03 -13.51 30.62
N SER A 274 -6.51 -13.88 29.44
CA SER A 274 -7.12 -14.78 28.46
C SER A 274 -8.47 -14.38 27.85
N ASN A 275 -8.42 -13.53 26.83
CA ASN A 275 -9.32 -13.72 25.68
C ASN A 275 -8.81 -14.91 24.85
N GLY A 276 -8.98 -16.13 25.37
CA GLY A 276 -8.92 -17.40 24.61
C GLY A 276 -7.60 -17.81 23.94
N ASP A 277 -6.57 -16.98 23.86
CA ASP A 277 -5.28 -17.33 23.29
C ASP A 277 -4.30 -17.75 24.40
N GLY A 278 -4.12 -19.06 24.56
CA GLY A 278 -3.15 -19.66 25.49
C GLY A 278 -1.66 -19.37 25.21
N SER A 279 -1.33 -18.24 24.56
CA SER A 279 0.02 -17.75 24.41
C SER A 279 0.23 -16.65 25.46
N GLY A 280 0.78 -17.03 26.61
CA GLY A 280 1.45 -16.09 27.49
C GLY A 280 2.75 -15.63 26.83
N ASP A 281 2.70 -15.00 25.66
CA ASP A 281 3.87 -14.48 24.97
C ASP A 281 3.68 -13.00 24.64
N CYS A 282 4.80 -12.31 24.41
CA CYS A 282 4.84 -10.92 23.99
C CYS A 282 4.36 -10.76 22.54
N VAL A 283 3.45 -9.81 22.29
CA VAL A 283 2.74 -9.68 21.00
C VAL A 283 3.38 -8.68 20.05
N LEU A 284 3.64 -7.46 20.48
CA LEU A 284 4.24 -6.39 19.69
C LEU A 284 5.74 -6.25 20.00
N LEU A 285 6.10 -6.09 21.27
CA LEU A 285 7.42 -5.59 21.65
C LEU A 285 8.57 -6.55 21.34
N SER A 286 8.32 -7.85 21.32
CA SER A 286 9.30 -8.89 20.97
C SER A 286 9.78 -8.74 19.52
N GLY A 287 8.86 -8.55 18.57
CA GLY A 287 9.16 -8.30 17.17
C GLY A 287 9.92 -7.01 16.90
N LEU A 288 9.82 -6.03 17.81
CA LEU A 288 10.47 -4.71 17.70
C LEU A 288 11.84 -4.63 18.37
N SER A 289 12.26 -5.68 19.09
CA SER A 289 13.43 -5.67 19.97
C SER A 289 14.76 -5.31 19.29
N ASP A 290 14.87 -5.55 17.99
CA ASP A 290 16.05 -5.24 17.16
C ASP A 290 16.09 -3.80 16.60
N ALA A 291 15.02 -3.00 16.80
CA ALA A 291 14.93 -1.65 16.26
C ALA A 291 15.95 -0.68 16.86
N LYS A 292 16.37 0.31 16.06
CA LYS A 292 17.24 1.42 16.49
C LYS A 292 16.45 2.66 16.90
N SER A 293 15.28 2.85 16.29
CA SER A 293 14.36 3.94 16.60
C SER A 293 12.94 3.41 16.76
N LEU A 294 12.31 3.71 17.89
CA LEU A 294 10.91 3.35 18.15
C LEU A 294 10.08 4.57 18.52
N GLU A 295 8.88 4.63 17.95
CA GLU A 295 7.80 5.52 18.36
C GLU A 295 6.63 4.65 18.82
N LEU A 296 6.29 4.71 20.12
CA LEU A 296 5.22 3.93 20.72
C LEU A 296 4.21 4.89 21.34
N ILE A 297 3.19 5.21 20.57
CA ILE A 297 2.09 6.06 20.99
C ILE A 297 0.88 5.17 21.27
N ALA A 298 0.24 5.38 22.41
CA ALA A 298 -0.97 4.66 22.74
C ALA A 298 -1.94 5.55 23.51
N GLU A 299 -3.23 5.39 23.25
CA GLU A 299 -4.28 5.95 24.08
C GLU A 299 -4.32 5.26 25.46
N PRO A 300 -4.77 5.95 26.52
CA PRO A 300 -4.80 5.43 27.88
C PRO A 300 -5.40 4.03 28.08
N CYS A 301 -6.35 3.64 27.23
CA CYS A 301 -7.08 2.37 27.29
C CYS A 301 -6.32 1.19 26.66
N ALA A 302 -5.37 1.44 25.75
CA ALA A 302 -4.60 0.40 25.07
C ALA A 302 -3.64 -0.29 26.05
N PHE A 303 -4.01 -1.50 26.48
CA PHE A 303 -3.30 -2.24 27.53
C PHE A 303 -2.15 -3.09 26.98
N ILE A 304 -2.17 -3.41 25.69
CA ILE A 304 -1.24 -4.33 25.04
C ILE A 304 0.25 -4.00 25.28
N LEU A 305 0.64 -2.73 25.19
CA LEU A 305 2.04 -2.33 25.40
C LEU A 305 2.46 -2.54 26.87
N LYS A 306 1.56 -2.29 27.83
CA LYS A 306 1.83 -2.55 29.25
C LYS A 306 1.95 -4.04 29.52
N ARG A 307 1.06 -4.84 28.93
CA ARG A 307 1.10 -6.30 29.03
C ARG A 307 2.41 -6.86 28.49
N ASP A 308 2.84 -6.40 27.33
CA ASP A 308 4.08 -6.83 26.70
C ASP A 308 5.32 -6.45 27.52
N LEU A 309 5.30 -5.33 28.24
CA LEU A 309 6.39 -4.93 29.13
C LEU A 309 6.57 -5.87 30.33
N MET A 310 5.55 -6.64 30.73
CA MET A 310 5.69 -7.68 31.76
C MET A 310 6.67 -8.79 31.36
N TRP A 311 6.91 -8.95 30.05
CA TRP A 311 7.88 -9.89 29.50
C TRP A 311 9.29 -9.31 29.43
N CYS A 312 9.46 -8.03 29.80
CA CYS A 312 10.74 -7.36 29.89
C CYS A 312 11.68 -7.58 28.67
N PRO A 313 11.20 -7.37 27.43
CA PRO A 313 12.02 -7.56 26.23
C PRO A 313 13.22 -6.59 26.27
N THR A 314 14.40 -7.10 25.89
CA THR A 314 15.63 -6.29 25.88
C THR A 314 15.83 -5.66 24.51
N PHE A 315 15.92 -4.33 24.48
CA PHE A 315 16.11 -3.53 23.27
C PHE A 315 17.58 -3.15 23.10
N SER A 316 18.39 -4.15 22.74
CA SER A 316 19.86 -4.04 22.74
C SER A 316 20.43 -3.01 21.74
N LYS A 317 19.66 -2.62 20.74
CA LYS A 317 20.07 -1.72 19.64
C LYS A 317 19.37 -0.34 19.67
N LEU A 318 18.43 -0.14 20.59
CA LEU A 318 17.56 1.03 20.59
C LEU A 318 18.30 2.29 21.05
N LYS A 319 18.40 3.27 20.16
CA LYS A 319 19.06 4.56 20.40
C LYS A 319 18.07 5.68 20.64
N THR A 320 16.93 5.65 19.95
CA THR A 320 15.91 6.70 20.04
C THR A 320 14.56 6.08 20.37
N LEU A 321 13.92 6.61 21.42
CA LEU A 321 12.60 6.16 21.87
C LEU A 321 11.68 7.37 22.04
N LEU A 322 10.51 7.32 21.42
CA LEU A 322 9.41 8.26 21.64
C LEU A 322 8.23 7.53 22.30
N LEU A 323 7.75 8.06 23.41
CA LEU A 323 6.57 7.61 24.14
C LEU A 323 5.62 8.79 24.35
N ASN A 324 4.32 8.53 24.54
CA ASN A 324 3.37 9.54 25.04
C ASN A 324 2.90 9.22 26.48
N ASP A 325 1.88 9.92 26.96
CA ASP A 325 1.44 9.97 28.36
C ASP A 325 1.19 8.62 29.05
N TRP A 326 0.88 7.53 28.31
CA TRP A 326 0.63 6.23 28.93
C TRP A 326 1.83 5.69 29.70
N CYS A 327 3.05 6.05 29.32
CA CYS A 327 4.27 5.62 30.01
C CYS A 327 4.45 6.27 31.40
N MET A 328 3.71 7.37 31.66
CA MET A 328 3.76 8.12 32.92
C MET A 328 2.73 7.63 33.95
N LYS A 329 1.85 6.70 33.58
CA LYS A 329 0.86 6.09 34.48
C LYS A 329 1.48 5.01 35.38
N ALA A 330 0.74 4.57 36.40
CA ALA A 330 1.10 3.44 37.28
C ALA A 330 2.54 3.57 37.83
N ASN A 331 2.84 4.68 38.51
CA ASN A 331 4.14 4.97 39.11
C ASN A 331 5.33 4.92 38.14
N LEU A 332 5.12 5.30 36.87
CA LEU A 332 6.17 5.29 35.83
C LEU A 332 6.71 3.88 35.51
N GLY A 333 5.98 2.81 35.85
CA GLY A 333 6.47 1.43 35.68
C GLY A 333 6.90 1.11 34.24
N ALA A 334 6.12 1.55 33.25
CA ALA A 334 6.45 1.36 31.84
C ALA A 334 7.73 2.10 31.44
N LEU A 335 7.88 3.35 31.89
CA LEU A 335 9.08 4.15 31.64
C LEU A 335 10.32 3.52 32.30
N MET A 336 10.20 3.08 33.55
CA MET A 336 11.28 2.40 34.28
C MET A 336 11.71 1.11 33.57
N CYS A 337 10.77 0.32 33.08
CA CYS A 337 11.05 -0.89 32.30
C CYS A 337 11.89 -0.56 31.05
N PHE A 338 11.49 0.42 30.24
CA PHE A 338 12.29 0.81 29.08
C PHE A 338 13.70 1.26 29.48
N LEU A 339 13.85 2.10 30.51
CA LEU A 339 15.16 2.57 30.95
C LEU A 339 16.08 1.44 31.43
N GLN A 340 15.53 0.38 32.04
CA GLN A 340 16.30 -0.78 32.48
C GLN A 340 16.68 -1.71 31.32
N HIS A 341 15.85 -1.77 30.27
CA HIS A 341 15.99 -2.72 29.16
C HIS A 341 16.50 -2.11 27.84
N THR A 342 16.97 -0.85 27.86
CA THR A 342 17.51 -0.13 26.70
C THR A 342 18.94 0.37 26.98
N PRO A 343 19.95 -0.52 27.05
CA PRO A 343 21.29 -0.19 27.56
C PRO A 343 22.07 0.83 26.73
N VAL A 344 21.66 1.09 25.49
CA VAL A 344 22.33 1.99 24.54
C VAL A 344 21.46 3.18 24.13
N LEU A 345 20.43 3.51 24.92
CA LEU A 345 19.51 4.61 24.62
C LEU A 345 20.24 5.96 24.67
N GLU A 346 20.20 6.71 23.56
CA GLU A 346 20.85 8.01 23.39
C GLU A 346 19.84 9.17 23.54
N LYS A 347 18.58 8.96 23.12
CA LYS A 347 17.52 9.98 23.16
C LYS A 347 16.18 9.38 23.55
N LEU A 348 15.61 9.87 24.64
CA LEU A 348 14.22 9.64 25.03
C LEU A 348 13.40 10.91 24.79
N THR A 349 12.28 10.79 24.08
CA THR A 349 11.30 11.87 23.88
C THR A 349 9.98 11.46 24.50
N ILE A 350 9.42 12.32 25.36
CA ILE A 350 8.10 12.11 25.95
C ILE A 350 7.17 13.18 25.39
N GLN A 351 6.15 12.75 24.66
CA GLN A 351 5.11 13.62 24.12
C GLN A 351 3.94 13.67 25.10
N LEU A 352 3.74 14.83 25.72
CA LEU A 352 2.61 15.04 26.63
C LEU A 352 1.46 15.68 25.86
N CYS A 353 0.33 14.97 25.73
CA CYS A 353 -0.89 15.50 25.14
C CYS A 353 -1.67 16.26 26.22
N GLN A 354 -1.87 17.56 26.02
CA GLN A 354 -2.79 18.33 26.86
C GLN A 354 -4.22 17.85 26.62
N VAL A 355 -4.79 17.12 27.58
CA VAL A 355 -6.23 16.86 27.62
C VAL A 355 -6.90 18.19 27.95
N TYR A 356 -7.54 18.83 26.98
CA TYR A 356 -8.48 19.91 27.28
C TYR A 356 -9.65 19.28 28.04
N ALA A 357 -9.75 19.57 29.33
CA ALA A 357 -10.92 19.23 30.13
C ALA A 357 -12.13 19.97 29.55
N SER A 358 -13.05 19.23 28.93
CA SER A 358 -14.38 19.72 28.52
C SER A 358 -15.37 19.57 29.66
#